data_AF-A0AAW8HZS8-F1
#
_entry.id   AF-A0AAW8HZS8-F1
#
_cell.length_a   1.000
_cell.length_b   1.000
_cell.length_c   1.000
_cell.angle_alpha   90.00
_cell.angle_beta   90.00
_cell.angle_gamma   90.00
#
_symmetry.space_group_name_H-M   'P 1'
#
loop_
_entity.id
_entity.type
_entity.pdbx_description
1 polymer ?
#
loop_
_entity_poly.entity_id
_entity_poly.type
_entity_poly.pdbx_seq_one_letter_code
_entity_poly.pdbx_strand_id
1 'polypeptide(L)'
;MLKRIIFACCVFCMSDMALASANNSLTPTQVVAAFYHDYLVASELPDVKLADEQTQKAIFEYTTENLRTLRDNDESGADYFVDAQDICEEWKDSINVETVSENDYIAQVNLRLGYGKGVSLYAINLAKEKGEWLMDSVKPISKSSIYCPRQAEGEE
;
A
#
# COMPACT_ATOMS: atom_id res chain seq x y z
N MET A 1 -0.80 8.90 78.73
CA MET A 1 -1.90 8.57 77.81
C MET A 1 -1.50 8.99 76.41
N LEU A 2 -1.19 8.03 75.53
CA LEU A 2 -0.65 8.29 74.19
C LEU A 2 -1.78 8.17 73.16
N LYS A 3 -2.23 9.30 72.60
CA LYS A 3 -3.20 9.31 71.49
C LYS A 3 -2.49 8.87 70.22
N ARG A 4 -2.86 7.70 69.69
CA ARG A 4 -2.49 7.27 68.33
C ARG A 4 -3.46 7.90 67.34
N ILE A 5 -2.97 8.81 66.50
CA ILE A 5 -3.70 9.30 65.33
C ILE A 5 -3.31 8.36 64.18
N ILE A 6 -4.27 7.57 63.70
CA ILE A 6 -4.10 6.73 62.53
C ILE A 6 -4.47 7.58 61.32
N PHE A 7 -3.48 7.92 60.50
CA PHE A 7 -3.68 8.59 59.22
C PHE A 7 -3.91 7.50 58.15
N ALA A 8 -5.15 7.34 57.71
CA ALA A 8 -5.50 6.41 56.65
C ALA A 8 -5.20 7.07 55.30
N CYS A 9 -4.08 6.69 54.67
CA CYS A 9 -3.80 7.01 53.27
C CYS A 9 -4.69 6.15 52.36
N CYS A 10 -5.81 6.70 51.92
CA CYS A 10 -6.56 6.16 50.79
C CYS A 10 -5.77 6.45 49.50
N VAL A 11 -4.96 5.48 49.07
CA VAL A 11 -4.36 5.46 47.73
C VAL A 11 -5.49 5.17 46.75
N PHE A 12 -6.03 6.22 46.13
CA PHE A 12 -6.84 6.08 44.93
C PHE A 12 -5.91 5.63 43.81
N CYS A 13 -5.86 4.32 43.57
CA CYS A 13 -5.31 3.76 42.34
C CYS A 13 -6.21 4.24 41.19
N MET A 14 -5.86 5.36 40.57
CA MET A 14 -6.36 5.68 39.24
C MET A 14 -5.76 4.63 38.31
N SER A 15 -6.54 3.60 38.01
CA SER A 15 -6.26 2.74 36.87
C SER A 15 -6.47 3.58 35.63
N ASP A 16 -5.38 4.08 35.06
CA ASP A 16 -5.36 4.60 33.70
C ASP A 16 -5.83 3.46 32.77
N MET A 17 -7.12 3.48 32.45
CA MET A 17 -7.64 2.73 31.33
C MET A 17 -7.10 3.45 30.09
N ALA A 18 -5.88 3.09 29.68
CA ALA A 18 -5.39 3.39 28.35
C ALA A 18 -6.37 2.73 27.38
N LEU A 19 -7.32 3.53 26.88
CA LEU A 19 -8.21 3.14 25.80
C LEU A 19 -7.31 2.99 24.57
N ALA A 20 -6.78 1.80 24.36
CA ALA A 20 -6.15 1.43 23.11
C ALA A 20 -7.24 1.54 22.04
N SER A 21 -7.29 2.68 21.37
CA SER A 21 -7.91 2.79 20.05
C SER A 21 -7.29 1.68 19.22
N ALA A 22 -8.08 0.66 18.89
CA ALA A 22 -7.73 -0.26 17.83
C ALA A 22 -7.62 0.59 16.57
N ASN A 23 -6.41 1.08 16.28
CA ASN A 23 -6.13 1.80 15.07
C ASN A 23 -6.36 0.80 13.94
N ASN A 24 -7.49 0.94 13.23
CA ASN A 24 -7.80 0.24 11.99
C ASN A 24 -6.89 0.71 10.85
N SER A 25 -5.60 0.91 11.13
CA SER A 25 -4.57 1.17 10.13
C SER A 25 -4.49 -0.07 9.27
N LEU A 26 -4.57 0.11 7.95
CA LEU A 26 -4.24 -0.94 7.00
C LEU A 26 -2.82 -1.44 7.29
N THR A 27 -2.61 -2.74 7.12
CA THR A 27 -1.28 -3.35 7.10
C THR A 27 -0.54 -2.96 5.81
N PRO A 28 0.79 -3.11 5.74
CA PRO A 28 1.54 -2.78 4.51
C PRO A 28 1.00 -3.50 3.27
N THR A 29 0.64 -4.78 3.39
CA THR A 29 0.09 -5.56 2.27
C THR A 29 -1.29 -5.05 1.84
N GLN A 30 -2.14 -4.65 2.78
CA GLN A 30 -3.45 -4.06 2.49
C GLN A 30 -3.33 -2.69 1.82
N VAL A 31 -2.36 -1.85 2.22
CA VAL A 31 -2.10 -0.56 1.56
C VAL A 31 -1.71 -0.78 0.11
N VAL A 32 -0.76 -1.69 -0.17
CA VAL A 32 -0.35 -1.98 -1.55
C VAL A 32 -1.51 -2.56 -2.37
N ALA A 33 -2.26 -3.52 -1.81
CA ALA A 33 -3.38 -4.12 -2.53
C ALA A 33 -4.47 -3.08 -2.86
N ALA A 34 -4.80 -2.20 -1.91
CA ALA A 34 -5.77 -1.14 -2.09
C ALA A 34 -5.31 -0.10 -3.13
N PHE A 35 -4.05 0.34 -3.05
CA PHE A 35 -3.47 1.24 -4.04
C PHE A 35 -3.57 0.67 -5.46
N TYR A 36 -3.06 -0.54 -5.68
CA TYR A 36 -3.06 -1.11 -7.03
C TYR A 36 -4.48 -1.39 -7.53
N HIS A 37 -5.41 -1.81 -6.68
CA HIS A 37 -6.80 -1.97 -7.09
C HIS A 37 -7.40 -0.63 -7.53
N ASP A 38 -7.36 0.39 -6.68
CA ASP A 38 -7.98 1.69 -6.95
C ASP A 38 -7.34 2.38 -8.17
N TYR A 39 -6.01 2.27 -8.28
CA TYR A 39 -5.23 2.80 -9.40
C TYR A 39 -5.59 2.13 -10.73
N LEU A 40 -5.62 0.80 -10.78
CA LEU A 40 -5.92 0.03 -12.00
C LEU A 40 -7.38 0.24 -12.42
N VAL A 41 -8.32 0.21 -11.49
CA VAL A 41 -9.75 0.49 -11.79
C VAL A 41 -9.94 1.90 -12.33
N ALA A 42 -9.27 2.90 -11.75
CA ALA A 42 -9.34 4.27 -12.23
C ALA A 42 -8.81 4.41 -13.66
N SER A 43 -7.72 3.71 -13.98
CA SER A 43 -7.07 3.78 -15.30
C SER A 43 -7.92 3.25 -16.46
N GLU A 44 -8.91 2.39 -16.17
CA GLU A 44 -9.81 1.80 -17.15
C GLU A 44 -11.10 2.60 -17.37
N LEU A 45 -11.32 3.69 -16.62
CA LEU A 45 -12.54 4.46 -16.75
C LEU A 45 -12.64 5.12 -18.13
N PRO A 46 -13.80 5.02 -18.81
CA PRO A 46 -13.96 5.59 -20.15
C PRO A 46 -13.99 7.13 -20.15
N ASP A 47 -14.36 7.73 -19.01
CA ASP A 47 -14.29 9.18 -18.81
C ASP A 47 -12.87 9.56 -18.37
N VAL A 48 -12.11 10.14 -19.30
CA VAL A 48 -10.71 10.52 -19.09
C VAL A 48 -10.52 11.50 -17.92
N LYS A 49 -11.48 12.41 -17.70
CA LYS A 49 -11.37 13.38 -16.59
C LYS A 49 -11.55 12.67 -15.26
N LEU A 50 -12.54 11.79 -15.18
CA LEU A 50 -12.79 11.00 -13.98
C LEU A 50 -11.64 10.01 -13.72
N ALA A 51 -11.09 9.40 -14.77
CA ALA A 51 -9.94 8.51 -14.70
C ALA A 51 -8.74 9.22 -14.08
N ASP A 52 -8.39 10.42 -14.58
CA ASP A 52 -7.29 11.22 -14.04
C ASP A 52 -7.54 11.62 -12.58
N GLU A 53 -8.73 12.12 -12.25
CA GLU A 53 -9.09 12.50 -10.88
C GLU A 53 -8.96 11.33 -9.89
N GLN A 54 -9.44 10.14 -10.25
CA GLN A 54 -9.37 8.96 -9.39
C GLN A 54 -7.97 8.36 -9.30
N THR A 55 -7.21 8.39 -10.40
CA THR A 55 -5.81 7.96 -10.42
C THR A 55 -4.97 8.85 -9.51
N GLN A 56 -5.12 10.18 -9.61
CA GLN A 56 -4.43 11.10 -8.71
C GLN A 56 -4.87 10.91 -7.26
N LYS A 57 -6.17 10.67 -6.99
CA LYS A 57 -6.66 10.37 -5.64
C LYS A 57 -5.95 9.15 -5.05
N ALA A 58 -5.90 8.03 -5.77
CA ALA A 58 -5.21 6.81 -5.32
C ALA A 58 -3.72 7.08 -5.05
N ILE A 59 -3.05 7.82 -5.94
CA ILE A 59 -1.64 8.17 -5.73
C ILE A 59 -1.46 9.01 -4.45
N PHE A 60 -2.24 10.07 -4.26
CA PHE A 60 -2.09 10.92 -3.07
C PHE A 60 -2.46 10.20 -1.78
N GLU A 61 -3.42 9.27 -1.82
CA GLU A 61 -3.92 8.55 -0.65
C GLU A 61 -2.91 7.52 -0.12
N TYR A 62 -2.19 6.83 -1.00
CA TYR A 62 -1.38 5.67 -0.61
C TYR A 62 0.14 5.86 -0.73
N THR A 63 0.62 7.00 -1.21
CA THR A 63 2.06 7.22 -1.46
C THR A 63 2.68 8.32 -0.60
N THR A 64 3.98 8.24 -0.35
CA THR A 64 4.77 9.32 0.26
C THR A 64 5.02 10.45 -0.75
N GLU A 65 5.38 11.63 -0.26
CA GLU A 65 5.86 12.74 -1.12
C GLU A 65 7.14 12.36 -1.87
N ASN A 66 8.00 11.57 -1.23
CA ASN A 66 9.21 11.02 -1.83
C ASN A 66 8.86 10.17 -3.07
N LEU A 67 7.90 9.23 -2.96
CA LEU A 67 7.50 8.40 -4.09
C LEU A 67 6.90 9.22 -5.24
N ARG A 68 6.08 10.22 -4.93
CA ARG A 68 5.54 11.13 -5.97
C ARG A 68 6.65 11.91 -6.66
N THR A 69 7.66 12.35 -5.93
CA THR A 69 8.84 13.02 -6.50
C THR A 69 9.64 12.07 -7.39
N LEU A 70 9.80 10.80 -7.01
CA LEU A 70 10.46 9.79 -7.86
C LEU A 70 9.69 9.57 -9.16
N ARG A 71 8.36 9.48 -9.10
CA ARG A 71 7.49 9.40 -10.29
C ARG A 71 7.63 10.63 -11.19
N ASP A 72 7.57 11.84 -10.61
CA ASP A 72 7.60 13.09 -11.39
C ASP A 72 8.93 13.34 -12.09
N ASN A 73 10.00 12.71 -11.61
CA ASN A 73 11.32 12.74 -12.23
C ASN A 73 11.62 11.52 -13.10
N ASP A 74 10.65 10.61 -13.31
CA ASP A 74 10.84 9.47 -14.19
C ASP A 74 10.74 9.90 -15.66
N GLU A 75 11.80 9.63 -16.42
CA GLU A 75 11.92 9.98 -17.84
C GLU A 75 11.75 8.75 -18.76
N SER A 76 11.30 7.61 -18.22
CA SER A 76 11.21 6.35 -18.98
C SER A 76 10.12 6.40 -20.05
N GLY A 77 9.10 7.25 -19.83
CA GLY A 77 7.90 7.33 -20.65
C GLY A 77 6.95 6.14 -20.46
N ALA A 78 7.27 5.19 -19.58
CA ALA A 78 6.35 4.14 -19.14
C ALA A 78 5.52 4.64 -17.94
N ASP A 79 4.43 3.94 -17.63
CA ASP A 79 3.74 4.17 -16.38
C ASP A 79 4.64 3.81 -15.20
N TYR A 80 4.81 4.74 -14.24
CA TYR A 80 5.77 4.55 -13.15
C TYR A 80 5.41 3.38 -12.20
N PHE A 81 4.12 3.16 -11.93
CA PHE A 81 3.69 2.21 -10.90
C PHE A 81 3.63 0.77 -11.42
N VAL A 82 3.48 0.60 -12.74
CA VAL A 82 3.47 -0.71 -13.38
C VAL A 82 4.66 -0.95 -14.32
N ASP A 83 5.49 0.07 -14.58
CA ASP A 83 6.67 0.01 -15.44
C ASP A 83 6.38 -0.64 -16.82
N ALA A 84 5.21 -0.27 -17.38
CA ALA A 84 4.63 -0.81 -18.60
C ALA A 84 4.00 0.30 -19.46
N GLN A 85 3.86 0.03 -20.75
CA GLN A 85 3.20 0.95 -21.70
C GLN A 85 1.68 0.76 -21.75
N ASP A 86 1.23 -0.48 -21.56
CA ASP A 86 -0.19 -0.84 -21.53
C ASP A 86 -0.49 -1.50 -20.17
N ILE A 87 -1.63 -1.14 -19.59
CA ILE A 87 -2.18 -1.80 -18.40
C ILE A 87 -3.02 -2.99 -18.87
N CYS A 88 -2.76 -4.16 -18.28
CA CYS A 88 -3.50 -5.37 -18.61
C CYS A 88 -4.77 -5.48 -17.78
N GLU A 89 -5.90 -5.75 -18.45
CA GLU A 89 -7.25 -5.74 -17.87
C GLU A 89 -7.38 -6.67 -16.65
N GLU A 90 -6.66 -7.80 -16.67
CA GLU A 90 -6.71 -8.81 -15.62
C GLU A 90 -5.94 -8.44 -14.35
N TRP A 91 -5.10 -7.41 -14.39
CA TRP A 91 -4.26 -7.04 -13.25
C TRP A 91 -5.09 -6.60 -12.05
N LYS A 92 -6.21 -5.89 -12.27
CA LYS A 92 -7.09 -5.43 -11.18
C LYS A 92 -7.72 -6.58 -10.38
N ASP A 93 -7.91 -7.73 -11.05
CA ASP A 93 -8.49 -8.94 -10.47
C ASP A 93 -7.42 -9.92 -9.95
N SER A 94 -6.13 -9.64 -10.21
CA SER A 94 -5.02 -10.57 -9.97
C SER A 94 -3.88 -9.90 -9.20
N ILE A 95 -4.20 -9.30 -8.06
CA ILE A 95 -3.26 -8.63 -7.16
C ILE A 95 -2.90 -9.56 -6.01
N ASN A 96 -1.62 -9.93 -5.92
CA ASN A 96 -1.10 -10.70 -4.79
C ASN A 96 0.06 -9.94 -4.15
N VAL A 97 0.02 -9.79 -2.82
CA VAL A 97 1.03 -9.06 -2.06
C VAL A 97 1.53 -9.93 -0.92
N GLU A 98 2.85 -10.10 -0.84
CA GLU A 98 3.51 -10.90 0.19
C GLU A 98 4.50 -10.06 1.00
N THR A 99 4.41 -10.12 2.33
CA THR A 99 5.38 -9.45 3.21
C THR A 99 6.76 -10.11 3.11
N VAL A 100 7.78 -9.31 2.80
CA VAL A 100 9.19 -9.74 2.85
C VAL A 100 9.78 -9.43 4.21
N SER A 101 9.58 -8.21 4.70
CA SER A 101 10.01 -7.78 6.04
C SER A 101 9.14 -6.63 6.54
N GLU A 102 8.96 -6.54 7.86
CA GLU A 102 8.18 -5.47 8.49
C GLU A 102 8.74 -5.17 9.88
N ASN A 103 8.85 -3.89 10.20
CA ASN A 103 9.04 -3.38 11.57
C ASN A 103 8.10 -2.19 11.81
N ASP A 104 8.27 -1.49 12.93
CA ASP A 104 7.35 -0.41 13.33
C ASP A 104 7.33 0.80 12.38
N TYR A 105 8.34 0.97 11.52
CA TYR A 105 8.55 2.18 10.71
C TYR A 105 8.67 1.92 9.21
N ILE A 106 9.18 0.75 8.82
CA ILE A 106 9.38 0.37 7.43
C ILE A 106 8.87 -1.04 7.17
N ALA A 107 8.37 -1.25 5.97
CA ALA A 107 8.02 -2.57 5.47
C ALA A 107 8.50 -2.74 4.04
N GLN A 108 8.76 -3.99 3.67
CA GLN A 108 9.01 -4.40 2.31
C GLN A 108 8.03 -5.51 1.96
N VAL A 109 7.40 -5.37 0.81
CA VAL A 109 6.49 -6.37 0.25
C VAL A 109 6.88 -6.66 -1.20
N ASN A 110 6.57 -7.87 -1.65
CA ASN A 110 6.56 -8.23 -3.05
C ASN A 110 5.13 -8.13 -3.57
N LEU A 111 4.95 -7.47 -4.70
CA LEU A 111 3.71 -7.43 -5.46
C LEU A 111 3.84 -8.32 -6.68
N ARG A 112 2.79 -9.09 -6.95
CA ARG A 112 2.57 -9.82 -8.19
C ARG A 112 1.26 -9.36 -8.81
N LEU A 113 1.32 -8.84 -10.03
CA LEU A 113 0.18 -8.52 -10.87
C LEU A 113 0.01 -9.58 -11.97
N GLY A 114 -1.23 -9.93 -12.29
CA GLY A 114 -1.57 -10.82 -13.40
C GLY A 114 -1.30 -12.31 -13.12
N TYR A 115 -1.37 -13.13 -14.16
CA TYR A 115 -1.14 -14.58 -14.12
C TYR A 115 -0.54 -15.11 -15.43
N GLY A 116 -0.05 -16.36 -15.40
CA GLY A 116 0.57 -17.01 -16.55
C GLY A 116 1.73 -16.19 -17.15
N LYS A 117 1.68 -15.98 -18.47
CA LYS A 117 2.69 -15.21 -19.23
C LYS A 117 2.58 -13.68 -19.02
N GLY A 118 1.50 -13.20 -18.38
CA GLY A 118 1.24 -11.79 -18.05
C GLY A 118 1.70 -11.35 -16.66
N VAL A 119 2.45 -12.19 -15.94
CA VAL A 119 2.91 -11.88 -14.57
C VAL A 119 3.97 -10.80 -14.53
N SER A 120 3.70 -9.73 -13.78
CA SER A 120 4.67 -8.69 -13.44
C SER A 120 4.95 -8.69 -11.93
N LEU A 121 6.22 -8.59 -11.55
CA LEU A 121 6.67 -8.63 -10.16
C LEU A 121 7.37 -7.34 -9.77
N TYR A 122 7.06 -6.84 -8.58
CA TYR A 122 7.60 -5.59 -8.04
C TYR A 122 8.03 -5.76 -6.58
N ALA A 123 9.11 -5.10 -6.21
CA ALA A 123 9.50 -4.88 -4.83
C ALA A 123 9.00 -3.50 -4.41
N ILE A 124 8.23 -3.44 -3.33
CA ILE A 124 7.66 -2.20 -2.82
C ILE A 124 8.14 -2.00 -1.39
N ASN A 125 8.72 -0.83 -1.13
CA ASN A 125 9.01 -0.41 0.23
C ASN A 125 7.93 0.56 0.70
N LEU A 126 7.52 0.42 1.94
CA LEU A 126 6.58 1.31 2.62
C LEU A 126 7.26 1.95 3.82
N ALA A 127 6.86 3.18 4.11
CA ALA A 127 7.25 3.93 5.29
C ALA A 127 6.00 4.28 6.10
N LYS A 128 6.14 4.27 7.42
CA LYS A 128 5.06 4.70 8.32
C LYS A 128 5.17 6.18 8.61
N GLU A 129 4.26 6.98 8.06
CA GLU A 129 4.19 8.42 8.27
C GLU A 129 2.96 8.76 9.11
N LYS A 130 3.16 9.49 10.22
CA LYS A 130 2.07 9.91 11.13
C LYS A 130 1.16 8.76 11.60
N GLY A 131 1.71 7.54 11.65
CA GLY A 131 0.99 6.34 12.10
C GLY A 131 0.33 5.53 10.99
N GLU A 132 0.39 5.99 9.74
CA GLU A 132 -0.19 5.33 8.57
C GLU A 132 0.91 4.79 7.66
N TRP A 133 0.67 3.62 7.06
CA TRP A 133 1.59 3.04 6.08
C TRP A 133 1.37 3.67 4.71
N LEU A 134 2.45 4.12 4.07
CA LEU A 134 2.44 4.69 2.73
C LEU A 134 3.54 4.04 1.88
N MET A 135 3.26 3.84 0.59
CA MET A 135 4.25 3.37 -0.37
C MET A 135 5.31 4.44 -0.60
N ASP A 136 6.57 4.06 -0.46
CA ASP A 136 7.72 4.95 -0.54
C ASP A 136 8.64 4.68 -1.74
N SER A 137 8.64 3.45 -2.27
CA SER A 137 9.26 3.14 -3.55
C SER A 137 8.61 1.93 -4.21
N VAL A 138 8.65 1.93 -5.55
CA VAL A 138 8.25 0.80 -6.40
C VAL A 138 9.45 0.45 -7.27
N LYS A 139 9.81 -0.82 -7.34
CA LYS A 139 10.90 -1.30 -8.21
C LYS A 139 10.49 -2.56 -8.95
N PRO A 140 10.56 -2.61 -10.28
CA PRO A 140 10.35 -3.83 -11.05
C PRO A 140 11.39 -4.89 -10.65
N ILE A 141 10.94 -6.11 -10.36
CA ILE A 141 11.79 -7.30 -10.18
C ILE A 141 11.91 -8.04 -11.51
N SER A 142 10.77 -8.27 -12.16
CA SER A 142 10.67 -8.88 -13.48
C SER A 142 9.41 -8.40 -14.17
N LYS A 143 9.52 -8.14 -15.48
CA LYS A 143 8.38 -7.75 -16.32
C LYS A 143 7.77 -8.96 -17.01
N SER A 144 6.45 -8.94 -17.18
CA SER A 144 5.77 -9.83 -18.12
C SER A 144 6.15 -9.50 -19.56
N SER A 145 5.71 -10.36 -20.48
CA SER A 145 5.71 -10.08 -21.92
C SER A 145 5.12 -8.70 -22.22
N ILE A 146 5.59 -8.04 -23.30
CA ILE A 146 5.01 -6.81 -23.88
C ILE A 146 3.53 -6.94 -24.31
N TYR A 147 2.91 -8.09 -24.07
CA TYR A 147 1.55 -8.41 -24.49
C TYR A 147 0.74 -8.86 -23.27
N CYS A 148 -0.39 -8.20 -23.04
CA CYS A 148 -1.38 -8.64 -22.07
C CYS A 148 -1.97 -9.98 -22.51
N PRO A 149 -1.97 -11.00 -21.64
CA PRO A 149 -2.51 -12.31 -21.96
C PRO A 149 -4.01 -12.20 -22.24
N ARG A 150 -4.49 -12.92 -23.26
CA ARG A 150 -5.95 -13.08 -23.44
C ARG A 150 -6.45 -14.10 -22.42
N GLN A 151 -7.69 -13.94 -21.93
CA GLN A 151 -8.31 -14.87 -20.96
C GLN A 151 -8.20 -16.36 -21.33
N ALA A 152 -8.06 -16.69 -22.63
CA ALA A 152 -7.91 -18.06 -23.13
C ALA A 152 -6.48 -18.66 -23.01
N GLU A 153 -5.48 -17.89 -22.60
CA GLU A 153 -4.05 -18.31 -22.57
C GLU A 153 -3.57 -18.64 -21.13
N GLY A 154 -4.49 -18.74 -20.18
CA GLY A 154 -4.20 -18.88 -18.74
C GLY A 154 -3.73 -20.24 -18.25
N GLU A 155 -3.54 -21.24 -19.13
CA GLU A 155 -3.11 -22.59 -18.74
C GLU A 155 -2.08 -23.15 -19.73
N GLU A 156 -0.79 -22.88 -19.50
CA GLU A 156 0.33 -23.75 -19.90
C GLU A 156 1.43 -23.74 -18.82
#